data_AF-A0A2V9XVC4-F1
#
_entry.id   AF-A0A2V9XVC4-F1
#
_cell.length_a   1.000
_cell.length_b   1.000
_cell.length_c   1.000
_cell.angle_alpha   90.00
_cell.angle_beta   90.00
_cell.angle_gamma   90.00
#
_symmetry.space_group_name_H-M   'P 1'
#
loop_
_entity.id
_entity.type
_entity.pdbx_description
1 polymer ?
#
loop_
_entity_poly.entity_id
_entity_poly.type
_entity_poly.pdbx_seq_one_letter_code
_entity_poly.pdbx_strand_id
1 'polypeptide(L)'
;MLIWVNVHGGFLLAFVLLGIFGLGSVWTWLRLKESRIEESLQKIAAGKRVRQITLVGLASAGASLVNPYGWHLHAHIYSYLSNRFFMDHIDEFQSPNFHGIAQRCFLVLLLVTIAALACRGKWLRLSQTLLMIFAVYTALYSSRNIPISSIFLATIVGPLISLPVTKGFVRRMGVMDSTRRGHLWPVIATVATLMIALNGGRVGSTSLMDAHFDAGRMPVDAVSFVAQSGVHGPVLSPDYWGGYLIYRLYPRNEVVIDDRHDFYGEPFLRSYLTMMHVEPGWEDFFKWVRDPQQNTGVEACLFR
;
A
#
# COMPACT_ATOMS: atom_id res chain seq x y z
N MET A 1 -5.19 4.38 -13.88
CA MET A 1 -4.26 3.29 -14.22
C MET A 1 -2.95 3.83 -14.77
N LEU A 2 -2.95 4.60 -15.86
CA LEU A 2 -1.73 5.17 -16.47
C LEU A 2 -0.76 5.84 -15.46
N ILE A 3 -1.25 6.76 -14.64
CA ILE A 3 -0.40 7.40 -13.63
C ILE A 3 0.00 6.40 -12.54
N TRP A 4 -0.94 5.59 -12.09
CA TRP A 4 -0.73 4.71 -10.94
C TRP A 4 0.32 3.62 -11.21
N VAL A 5 0.28 2.97 -12.37
CA VAL A 5 1.25 1.92 -12.73
C VAL A 5 2.69 2.45 -12.81
N ASN A 6 2.86 3.74 -13.10
CA ASN A 6 4.15 4.41 -13.18
C ASN A 6 4.64 4.97 -11.82
N VAL A 7 3.77 5.01 -10.80
CA VAL A 7 4.09 5.63 -9.50
C VAL A 7 4.07 4.62 -8.35
N HIS A 8 3.28 3.55 -8.43
CA HIS A 8 3.13 2.64 -7.29
C HIS A 8 2.69 1.22 -7.69
N GLY A 9 3.40 0.21 -7.17
CA GLY A 9 3.12 -1.22 -7.44
C GLY A 9 1.75 -1.73 -6.94
N GLY A 10 1.09 -0.99 -6.05
CA GLY A 10 -0.26 -1.31 -5.57
C GLY A 10 -1.38 -1.24 -6.63
N PHE A 11 -1.07 -0.85 -7.87
CA PHE A 11 -2.07 -0.81 -8.96
C PHE A 11 -2.75 -2.16 -9.22
N LEU A 12 -2.11 -3.28 -8.86
CA LEU A 12 -2.69 -4.63 -8.97
C LEU A 12 -4.00 -4.78 -8.18
N LEU A 13 -4.14 -4.04 -7.08
CA LEU A 13 -5.37 -3.99 -6.30
C LEU A 13 -6.59 -3.56 -7.13
N ALA A 14 -6.39 -2.69 -8.13
CA ALA A 14 -7.48 -2.27 -9.01
C ALA A 14 -8.11 -3.45 -9.75
N PHE A 15 -7.29 -4.39 -10.25
CA PHE A 15 -7.78 -5.58 -10.96
C PHE A 15 -8.54 -6.51 -10.02
N VAL A 16 -8.07 -6.67 -8.78
CA VAL A 16 -8.77 -7.46 -7.77
C VAL A 16 -10.15 -6.85 -7.46
N LEU A 17 -10.22 -5.54 -7.25
CA LEU A 17 -11.48 -4.84 -7.00
C LEU A 17 -12.44 -4.95 -8.19
N LEU A 18 -11.95 -4.76 -9.42
CA LEU A 18 -12.75 -4.96 -10.64
C LEU A 18 -13.27 -6.39 -10.73
N GLY A 19 -12.47 -7.39 -10.36
CA GLY A 19 -12.89 -8.79 -10.27
C GLY A 19 -14.01 -9.00 -9.25
N ILE A 20 -13.82 -8.54 -8.01
CA ILE A 20 -14.81 -8.66 -6.91
C ILE A 20 -16.15 -8.01 -7.30
N PHE A 21 -16.13 -6.77 -7.78
CA PHE A 21 -17.34 -6.05 -8.17
C PHE A 21 -17.95 -6.57 -9.48
N GLY A 22 -17.12 -7.07 -10.39
CA GLY A 22 -17.54 -7.76 -11.61
C GLY A 22 -18.32 -9.03 -11.28
N LEU A 23 -17.74 -9.92 -10.47
CA LEU A 23 -18.39 -11.16 -10.00
C LEU A 23 -19.70 -10.87 -9.27
N GLY A 24 -19.72 -9.87 -8.39
CA GLY A 24 -20.96 -9.45 -7.72
C GLY A 24 -22.04 -8.97 -8.70
N SER A 25 -21.65 -8.26 -9.76
CA SER A 25 -22.57 -7.76 -10.79
C SER A 25 -23.09 -8.90 -11.68
N VAL A 26 -22.22 -9.83 -12.08
CA VAL A 26 -22.58 -11.03 -12.84
C VAL A 26 -23.53 -11.91 -12.03
N TRP A 27 -23.23 -12.15 -10.75
CA TRP A 27 -24.08 -12.93 -9.87
C TRP A 27 -25.48 -12.33 -9.72
N THR A 28 -25.56 -11.01 -9.58
CA THR A 28 -26.84 -10.29 -9.51
C THR A 28 -27.62 -10.44 -10.82
N TRP A 29 -26.94 -10.30 -11.96
CA TRP A 29 -27.55 -10.46 -13.28
C TRP A 29 -28.08 -11.89 -13.52
N LEU A 30 -27.36 -12.92 -13.06
CA LEU A 30 -27.76 -14.31 -13.19
C LEU A 30 -28.91 -14.72 -12.26
N ARG A 31 -29.00 -14.13 -11.07
CA ARG A 31 -30.05 -14.47 -10.08
C ARG A 31 -31.39 -13.79 -10.32
N LEU A 32 -31.41 -12.63 -10.97
CA LEU A 32 -32.65 -11.89 -11.23
C LEU A 32 -33.47 -12.56 -12.34
N LYS A 33 -34.73 -12.88 -12.02
CA LYS A 33 -35.72 -13.37 -12.99
C LYS A 33 -36.45 -12.17 -13.60
N GLU A 34 -36.91 -12.27 -14.85
CA GLU A 34 -37.64 -11.17 -15.53
C GLU A 34 -39.14 -11.18 -15.21
N SER A 35 -39.48 -11.58 -13.99
CA SER A 35 -40.87 -11.83 -13.60
C SER A 35 -41.62 -10.55 -13.22
N ARG A 36 -40.88 -9.54 -12.77
CA ARG A 36 -41.40 -8.23 -12.35
C ARG A 36 -40.64 -7.12 -13.07
N ILE A 37 -41.31 -6.01 -13.36
CA ILE A 37 -40.72 -4.83 -14.02
C ILE A 37 -39.49 -4.33 -13.25
N GLU A 38 -39.55 -4.30 -11.93
CA GLU A 38 -38.44 -3.89 -11.07
C GLU A 38 -37.22 -4.82 -11.17
N GLU A 39 -37.45 -6.13 -11.23
CA GLU A 39 -36.37 -7.13 -11.42
C GLU A 39 -35.73 -7.00 -12.81
N SER A 40 -36.54 -6.76 -13.84
CA SER A 40 -36.06 -6.52 -15.21
C SER A 40 -35.19 -5.26 -15.31
N LEU A 41 -35.60 -4.16 -14.67
CA LEU A 41 -34.79 -2.93 -14.60
C LEU A 41 -33.46 -3.15 -13.87
N GLN A 42 -33.48 -3.88 -12.74
CA GLN A 42 -32.27 -4.23 -12.00
C GLN A 42 -31.34 -5.13 -12.82
N LYS A 43 -31.88 -6.06 -13.60
CA LYS A 43 -31.12 -6.94 -14.48
C LYS A 43 -30.45 -6.17 -15.61
N ILE A 44 -31.15 -5.23 -16.25
CA ILE A 44 -30.57 -4.33 -17.27
C ILE A 44 -29.44 -3.50 -16.66
N ALA A 45 -29.64 -2.92 -15.47
CA ALA A 45 -28.62 -2.15 -14.77
C ALA A 45 -27.39 -3.01 -14.42
N ALA A 46 -27.60 -4.25 -13.96
CA ALA A 46 -26.53 -5.20 -13.67
C ALA A 46 -25.74 -5.56 -14.95
N GLY A 47 -26.42 -5.83 -16.07
CA GLY A 47 -25.78 -6.10 -17.35
C GLY A 47 -24.95 -4.92 -17.87
N LYS A 48 -25.48 -3.69 -17.76
CA LYS A 48 -24.73 -2.46 -18.08
C LYS A 48 -23.48 -2.33 -17.19
N ARG A 49 -23.61 -2.63 -15.89
CA ARG A 49 -22.51 -2.58 -14.94
C ARG A 49 -21.43 -3.62 -15.25
N VAL A 50 -21.81 -4.86 -15.59
CA VAL A 50 -20.87 -5.89 -16.06
C VAL A 50 -20.12 -5.38 -17.28
N ARG A 51 -20.82 -4.88 -18.30
CA ARG A 51 -20.19 -4.33 -19.51
C ARG A 51 -19.22 -3.21 -19.18
N GLN A 52 -19.60 -2.27 -18.32
CA GLN A 52 -18.75 -1.16 -17.91
C GLN A 52 -17.50 -1.64 -17.16
N ILE A 53 -17.65 -2.55 -16.20
CA ILE A 53 -16.52 -3.12 -15.44
C ILE A 53 -15.57 -3.87 -16.38
N THR A 54 -16.10 -4.67 -17.31
CA THR A 54 -15.28 -5.38 -18.31
C THR A 54 -14.53 -4.41 -19.20
N LEU A 55 -15.20 -3.39 -19.75
CA LEU A 55 -14.55 -2.38 -20.61
C LEU A 55 -13.48 -1.59 -19.84
N VAL A 56 -13.78 -1.16 -18.61
CA VAL A 56 -12.82 -0.47 -17.75
C VAL A 56 -11.66 -1.39 -17.37
N GLY A 57 -11.91 -2.67 -17.15
CA GLY A 57 -10.89 -3.67 -16.86
C GLY A 57 -9.94 -3.89 -18.05
N LEU A 58 -10.49 -4.05 -19.26
CA LEU A 58 -9.70 -4.17 -20.48
C LEU A 58 -8.89 -2.89 -20.75
N ALA A 59 -9.52 -1.72 -20.62
CA ALA A 59 -8.83 -0.44 -20.76
C ALA A 59 -7.73 -0.26 -19.70
N SER A 60 -7.97 -0.72 -18.47
CA SER A 60 -6.97 -0.68 -17.39
C SER A 60 -5.82 -1.66 -17.64
N ALA A 61 -6.10 -2.86 -18.17
CA ALA A 61 -5.06 -3.83 -18.54
C ALA A 61 -4.19 -3.30 -19.70
N GLY A 62 -4.81 -2.68 -20.71
CA GLY A 62 -4.06 -1.99 -21.75
C GLY A 62 -3.22 -0.84 -21.19
N ALA A 63 -3.81 -0.02 -20.31
CA ALA A 63 -3.12 1.09 -19.67
C ALA A 63 -1.99 0.67 -18.73
N SER A 64 -2.04 -0.52 -18.11
CA SER A 64 -0.95 -0.99 -17.25
C SER A 64 0.30 -1.36 -18.06
N LEU A 65 0.16 -1.69 -19.35
CA LEU A 65 1.28 -1.93 -20.25
C LEU A 65 1.92 -0.64 -20.78
N VAL A 66 1.26 0.52 -20.61
CA VAL A 66 1.79 1.83 -21.01
C VAL A 66 2.66 2.38 -19.88
N ASN A 67 3.83 1.80 -19.72
CA ASN A 67 4.88 2.21 -18.79
C ASN A 67 6.26 1.95 -19.43
N PRO A 68 7.36 2.59 -18.96
CA PRO A 68 8.69 2.42 -19.54
C PRO A 68 9.19 0.97 -19.64
N TYR A 69 8.70 0.09 -18.76
CA TYR A 69 9.06 -1.32 -18.69
C TYR A 69 8.06 -2.25 -19.40
N GLY A 70 6.92 -1.74 -19.88
CA GLY A 70 5.88 -2.50 -20.55
C GLY A 70 5.42 -3.74 -19.75
N TRP A 71 5.47 -4.91 -20.38
CA TRP A 71 5.09 -6.19 -19.76
C TRP A 71 6.13 -6.70 -18.75
N HIS A 72 7.40 -6.28 -18.86
CA HIS A 72 8.46 -6.71 -17.95
C HIS A 72 8.19 -6.27 -16.50
N LEU A 73 7.45 -5.18 -16.30
CA LEU A 73 6.97 -4.77 -14.98
C LEU A 73 6.12 -5.87 -14.31
N HIS A 74 5.22 -6.49 -15.07
CA HIS A 74 4.36 -7.55 -14.54
C HIS A 74 5.17 -8.82 -14.23
N ALA A 75 6.16 -9.15 -15.07
CA ALA A 75 7.07 -10.26 -14.82
C ALA A 75 7.93 -10.02 -13.57
N HIS A 76 8.44 -8.80 -13.39
CA HIS A 76 9.20 -8.40 -12.20
C HIS A 76 8.37 -8.54 -10.92
N ILE A 77 7.15 -7.98 -10.92
CA ILE A 77 6.26 -8.07 -9.76
C ILE A 77 5.92 -9.52 -9.45
N TYR A 78 5.66 -10.35 -10.46
CA TYR A 78 5.40 -11.77 -10.27
C TYR A 78 6.62 -12.48 -9.66
N SER A 79 7.81 -12.26 -10.22
CA SER A 79 9.05 -12.85 -9.72
C SER A 79 9.31 -12.44 -8.26
N TYR A 80 9.18 -11.15 -7.96
CA TYR A 80 9.37 -10.61 -6.62
C TYR A 80 8.38 -11.18 -5.60
N LEU A 81 7.07 -11.15 -5.90
CA LEU A 81 6.04 -11.69 -5.01
C LEU A 81 6.08 -13.21 -4.87
N SER A 82 6.68 -13.92 -5.83
CA SER A 82 6.87 -15.37 -5.77
C SER A 82 8.12 -15.80 -5.00
N ASN A 83 9.04 -14.87 -4.71
CA ASN A 83 10.25 -15.16 -3.95
C ASN A 83 9.92 -15.27 -2.46
N ARG A 84 9.93 -16.50 -1.95
CA ARG A 84 9.66 -16.80 -0.54
C ARG A 84 10.63 -16.11 0.41
N PHE A 85 11.90 -15.99 0.03
CA PHE A 85 12.89 -15.36 0.89
C PHE A 85 12.50 -13.91 1.21
N PHE A 86 12.10 -13.13 0.21
CA PHE A 86 11.63 -11.74 0.43
C PHE A 86 10.34 -11.69 1.25
N MET A 87 9.37 -12.54 0.92
CA MET A 87 8.09 -12.57 1.64
C MET A 87 8.25 -12.95 3.12
N ASP A 88 9.24 -13.79 3.44
CA ASP A 88 9.47 -14.31 4.78
C ASP A 88 10.41 -13.45 5.63
N HIS A 89 11.21 -12.55 5.04
CA HIS A 89 12.23 -11.77 5.78
C HIS A 89 12.03 -10.26 5.76
N ILE A 90 11.15 -9.73 4.89
CA ILE A 90 10.83 -8.31 4.88
C ILE A 90 9.58 -8.09 5.76
N ASP A 91 9.74 -7.30 6.83
CA ASP A 91 8.71 -7.03 7.84
C ASP A 91 7.36 -6.58 7.25
N GLU A 92 7.38 -5.85 6.13
CA GLU A 92 6.17 -5.38 5.47
C GLU A 92 5.30 -6.51 4.90
N PHE A 93 5.93 -7.59 4.43
CA PHE A 93 5.26 -8.73 3.81
C PHE A 93 4.86 -9.80 4.81
N GLN A 94 5.48 -9.82 5.99
CA GLN A 94 5.12 -10.73 7.07
C GLN A 94 3.73 -10.43 7.66
N SER A 95 3.15 -11.47 8.27
CA SER A 95 1.89 -11.37 9.01
C SER A 95 1.97 -10.38 10.17
N PRO A 96 0.88 -9.69 10.51
CA PRO A 96 0.92 -8.60 11.48
C PRO A 96 1.15 -9.04 12.91
N ASN A 97 2.05 -8.35 13.59
CA ASN A 97 2.21 -8.44 15.04
C ASN A 97 1.20 -7.51 15.75
N PHE A 98 0.18 -8.09 16.39
CA PHE A 98 -0.90 -7.38 17.09
C PHE A 98 -0.47 -6.61 18.36
N HIS A 99 0.82 -6.55 18.66
CA HIS A 99 1.34 -5.69 19.72
C HIS A 99 1.52 -4.24 19.27
N GLY A 100 1.62 -3.97 17.97
CA GLY A 100 1.73 -2.62 17.43
C GLY A 100 0.41 -1.85 17.44
N ILE A 101 0.50 -0.51 17.53
CA ILE A 101 -0.68 0.35 17.66
C ILE A 101 -1.62 0.26 16.44
N ALA A 102 -1.06 0.23 15.23
CA ALA A 102 -1.82 0.16 13.99
C ALA A 102 -2.57 -1.18 13.87
N GLN A 103 -1.91 -2.28 14.25
CA GLN A 103 -2.47 -3.62 14.24
C GLN A 103 -3.59 -3.76 15.29
N ARG A 104 -3.44 -3.13 16.47
CA ARG A 104 -4.52 -3.06 17.48
C ARG A 104 -5.72 -2.28 16.97
N CYS A 105 -5.52 -1.14 16.30
CA CYS A 105 -6.61 -0.38 15.68
C CYS A 105 -7.34 -1.22 14.63
N PHE A 106 -6.61 -1.96 13.81
CA PHE A 106 -7.21 -2.90 12.84
C PHE A 106 -8.01 -4.02 13.53
N LEU A 107 -7.47 -4.61 14.59
CA LEU A 107 -8.16 -5.64 15.37
C LEU A 107 -9.48 -5.11 15.95
N VAL A 108 -9.48 -3.91 16.53
CA VAL A 108 -10.70 -3.26 17.02
C VAL A 108 -11.70 -3.06 15.88
N LEU A 109 -11.26 -2.56 14.73
CA LEU A 109 -12.13 -2.37 13.55
C LEU A 109 -12.72 -3.70 13.06
N LEU A 110 -11.94 -4.78 13.07
CA LEU A 110 -12.39 -6.12 12.72
C LEU A 110 -13.47 -6.61 13.69
N LEU A 111 -13.24 -6.49 15.01
CA LEU A 111 -14.20 -6.88 16.04
C LEU A 111 -15.50 -6.07 15.94
N VAL A 112 -15.41 -4.76 15.70
CA VAL A 112 -16.58 -3.90 15.47
C VAL A 112 -17.33 -4.32 14.21
N THR A 113 -16.63 -4.71 13.15
CA THR A 113 -17.26 -5.20 11.92
C THR A 113 -18.04 -6.50 12.16
N ILE A 114 -17.44 -7.46 12.87
CA ILE A 114 -18.10 -8.73 13.23
C ILE A 114 -19.32 -8.47 14.12
N ALA A 115 -19.18 -7.66 15.16
CA ALA A 115 -20.27 -7.31 16.06
C ALA A 115 -21.41 -6.60 15.32
N ALA A 116 -21.11 -5.64 14.44
CA ALA A 116 -22.11 -4.92 13.66
C ALA A 116 -22.91 -5.86 12.73
N LEU A 117 -22.25 -6.83 12.11
CA LEU A 117 -22.90 -7.83 11.26
C LEU A 117 -23.79 -8.77 12.07
N ALA A 118 -23.29 -9.25 13.21
CA ALA A 118 -24.05 -10.11 14.13
C ALA A 118 -25.30 -9.41 14.68
N CYS A 119 -25.18 -8.16 15.13
CA CYS A 119 -26.29 -7.40 15.70
C CYS A 119 -27.35 -6.98 14.66
N ARG A 120 -26.94 -6.70 13.40
CA ARG A 120 -27.87 -6.23 12.37
C ARG A 120 -28.57 -7.37 11.63
N GLY A 121 -28.01 -8.58 11.63
CA GLY A 121 -28.57 -9.74 10.93
C GLY A 121 -28.80 -9.51 9.43
N LYS A 122 -28.09 -8.55 8.83
CA LYS A 122 -28.26 -8.19 7.41
C LYS A 122 -27.28 -8.97 6.55
N TRP A 123 -27.80 -9.64 5.54
CA TRP A 123 -27.00 -10.25 4.49
C TRP A 123 -26.33 -9.16 3.66
N LEU A 124 -25.00 -9.22 3.60
CA LEU A 124 -24.22 -8.38 2.70
C LEU A 124 -24.43 -8.81 1.24
N ARG A 125 -24.30 -7.88 0.30
CA ARG A 125 -24.24 -8.24 -1.12
C ARG A 125 -23.00 -9.08 -1.38
N LEU A 126 -23.04 -9.98 -2.38
CA LEU A 126 -21.90 -10.86 -2.69
C LEU A 126 -20.58 -10.07 -2.84
N SER A 127 -20.60 -8.92 -3.54
CA SER A 127 -19.40 -8.09 -3.68
C SER A 127 -18.88 -7.54 -2.35
N GLN A 128 -19.76 -7.18 -1.41
CA GLN A 128 -19.37 -6.71 -0.08
C GLN A 128 -18.81 -7.85 0.77
N THR A 129 -19.41 -9.04 0.70
CA THR A 129 -18.89 -10.23 1.37
C THR A 129 -17.50 -10.61 0.85
N LEU A 130 -17.33 -10.66 -0.48
CA LEU A 130 -16.05 -10.95 -1.11
C LEU A 130 -15.00 -9.88 -0.78
N LEU A 131 -15.38 -8.60 -0.79
CA LEU A 131 -14.49 -7.50 -0.39
C LEU A 131 -14.07 -7.60 1.07
N MET A 132 -15.00 -7.95 1.98
CA MET A 132 -14.70 -8.15 3.39
C MET A 132 -13.73 -9.32 3.60
N ILE A 133 -14.02 -10.48 2.98
CA ILE A 133 -13.15 -11.66 3.07
C ILE A 133 -11.75 -11.32 2.53
N PHE A 134 -11.69 -10.67 1.37
CA PHE A 134 -10.44 -10.21 0.78
C PHE A 134 -9.67 -9.27 1.72
N ALA A 135 -10.33 -8.24 2.26
CA ALA A 135 -9.71 -7.28 3.17
C ALA A 135 -9.15 -7.94 4.43
N VAL A 136 -9.93 -8.83 5.06
CA VAL A 136 -9.47 -9.57 6.26
C VAL A 136 -8.29 -10.46 5.91
N TYR A 137 -8.41 -11.25 4.83
CA TYR A 137 -7.35 -12.14 4.39
C TYR A 137 -6.04 -11.39 4.12
N THR A 138 -6.07 -10.34 3.31
CA THR A 138 -4.84 -9.62 2.93
C THR A 138 -4.17 -8.93 4.10
N ALA A 139 -4.95 -8.38 5.05
CA ALA A 139 -4.42 -7.74 6.25
C ALA A 139 -3.78 -8.74 7.22
N LEU A 140 -4.33 -9.95 7.32
CA LEU A 140 -3.75 -11.02 8.13
C LEU A 140 -2.56 -11.68 7.43
N TYR A 141 -2.53 -11.65 6.09
CA TYR A 141 -1.43 -12.18 5.31
C TYR A 141 -0.19 -11.29 5.37
N SER A 142 -0.34 -9.97 5.21
CA SER A 142 0.78 -9.02 5.20
C SER A 142 0.42 -7.72 5.92
N SER A 143 1.32 -7.28 6.80
CA SER A 143 1.21 -6.03 7.57
C SER A 143 0.99 -4.81 6.68
N ARG A 144 1.63 -4.77 5.51
CA ARG A 144 1.50 -3.71 4.51
C ARG A 144 0.06 -3.50 4.02
N ASN A 145 -0.79 -4.53 4.08
CA ASN A 145 -2.18 -4.44 3.61
C ASN A 145 -3.14 -3.88 4.66
N ILE A 146 -2.73 -3.74 5.92
CA ILE A 146 -3.60 -3.26 7.02
C ILE A 146 -4.30 -1.93 6.68
N PRO A 147 -3.62 -0.88 6.17
CA PRO A 147 -4.28 0.40 5.91
C PRO A 147 -5.38 0.28 4.86
N ILE A 148 -5.12 -0.41 3.74
CA ILE A 148 -6.08 -0.60 2.66
C ILE A 148 -7.27 -1.43 3.12
N SER A 149 -7.02 -2.52 3.83
CA SER A 149 -8.07 -3.38 4.38
C SER A 149 -8.92 -2.65 5.41
N SER A 150 -8.33 -1.76 6.21
CA SER A 150 -9.07 -0.90 7.13
C SER A 150 -10.03 0.03 6.39
N ILE A 151 -9.61 0.61 5.27
CA ILE A 151 -10.49 1.43 4.41
C ILE A 151 -11.67 0.59 3.91
N PHE A 152 -11.42 -0.63 3.42
CA PHE A 152 -12.50 -1.50 2.94
C PHE A 152 -13.47 -1.88 4.06
N LEU A 153 -12.98 -2.31 5.22
CA LEU A 153 -13.83 -2.63 6.36
C LEU A 153 -14.64 -1.40 6.82
N ALA A 154 -14.03 -0.22 6.87
CA ALA A 154 -14.69 1.03 7.22
C ALA A 154 -15.87 1.33 6.27
N THR A 155 -15.70 1.12 4.96
CA THR A 155 -16.80 1.33 3.98
C THR A 155 -17.96 0.35 4.14
N ILE A 156 -17.71 -0.86 4.66
CA ILE A 156 -18.73 -1.87 4.89
C ILE A 156 -19.44 -1.64 6.22
N VAL A 157 -18.68 -1.39 7.29
CA VAL A 157 -19.21 -1.25 8.65
C VAL A 157 -19.89 0.10 8.88
N GLY A 158 -19.39 1.18 8.25
CA GLY A 158 -19.87 2.55 8.47
C GLY A 158 -21.39 2.70 8.35
N PRO A 159 -22.03 2.22 7.27
CA PRO A 159 -23.49 2.23 7.15
C PRO A 159 -24.22 1.42 8.23
N LEU A 160 -23.63 0.31 8.70
CA LEU A 160 -24.24 -0.59 9.68
C LEU A 160 -24.29 0.01 11.09
N ILE A 161 -23.26 0.77 11.46
CA ILE A 161 -23.11 1.39 12.79
C ILE A 161 -23.59 2.85 12.84
N SER A 162 -24.08 3.40 11.72
CA SER A 162 -24.56 4.78 11.66
C SER A 162 -25.63 5.07 12.74
N LEU A 163 -25.27 5.93 13.71
CA LEU A 163 -26.14 6.36 14.80
C LEU A 163 -27.18 7.38 14.30
N PRO A 164 -28.37 7.47 14.93
CA PRO A 164 -29.41 8.44 14.53
C PRO A 164 -28.89 9.89 14.45
N VAL A 165 -28.02 10.27 15.38
CA VAL A 165 -27.41 11.62 15.45
C VAL A 165 -26.47 11.88 14.27
N THR A 166 -25.71 10.88 13.83
CA THR A 166 -24.78 11.02 12.69
C THR A 166 -25.48 10.89 11.35
N LYS A 167 -26.63 10.20 11.27
CA LYS A 167 -27.41 10.07 10.03
C LYS A 167 -27.83 11.41 9.43
N GLY A 168 -28.22 12.38 10.26
CA GLY A 168 -28.59 13.72 9.79
C GLY A 168 -27.41 14.49 9.18
N PHE A 169 -26.23 14.36 9.76
CA PHE A 169 -24.99 14.93 9.21
C PHE A 169 -24.56 14.21 7.93
N VAL A 170 -24.46 12.87 7.96
CA VAL A 170 -24.08 12.05 6.80
C VAL A 170 -25.04 12.25 5.62
N ARG A 171 -26.35 12.37 5.87
CA ARG A 171 -27.33 12.66 4.82
C ARG A 171 -27.10 14.04 4.19
N ARG A 172 -26.88 15.08 5.01
CA ARG A 172 -26.58 16.43 4.51
C ARG A 172 -25.29 16.46 3.69
N MET A 173 -24.26 15.79 4.19
CA MET A 173 -22.99 15.62 3.48
C MET A 173 -23.19 14.91 2.14
N GLY A 174 -23.93 13.80 2.12
CA GLY A 174 -24.20 13.04 0.89
C GLY A 174 -25.05 13.79 -0.13
N VAL A 175 -26.00 14.63 0.31
CA VAL A 175 -26.76 15.52 -0.58
C VAL A 175 -25.86 16.60 -1.16
N MET A 176 -25.03 17.23 -0.34
CA MET A 176 -24.09 18.23 -0.84
C MET A 176 -23.09 17.62 -1.84
N ASP A 177 -22.62 16.41 -1.54
CA ASP A 177 -21.70 15.68 -2.40
C ASP A 177 -22.36 15.29 -3.73
N SER A 178 -23.60 14.83 -3.72
CA SER A 178 -24.33 14.48 -4.94
C SER A 178 -24.62 15.71 -5.82
N THR A 179 -24.95 16.86 -5.23
CA THR A 179 -25.14 18.12 -5.99
C THR A 179 -23.85 18.63 -6.63
N ARG A 180 -22.68 18.27 -6.08
CA ARG A 180 -21.35 18.67 -6.57
C ARG A 180 -20.58 17.51 -7.21
N ARG A 181 -21.29 16.48 -7.67
CA ARG A 181 -20.75 15.28 -8.37
C ARG A 181 -19.63 14.53 -7.60
N GLY A 182 -19.54 14.69 -6.28
CA GLY A 182 -18.54 14.02 -5.46
C GLY A 182 -17.21 14.77 -5.29
N HIS A 183 -17.07 15.97 -5.85
CA HIS A 183 -15.76 16.64 -5.94
C HIS A 183 -15.50 17.68 -4.84
N LEU A 184 -16.53 18.14 -4.12
CA LEU A 184 -16.39 19.24 -3.18
C LEU A 184 -15.42 18.90 -2.04
N TRP A 185 -15.60 17.76 -1.39
CA TRP A 185 -14.77 17.35 -0.26
C TRP A 185 -13.33 17.02 -0.65
N PRO A 186 -13.06 16.27 -1.74
CA PRO A 186 -11.71 16.10 -2.24
C PRO A 186 -11.02 17.43 -2.54
N VAL A 187 -11.69 18.37 -3.21
CA VAL A 187 -11.11 19.68 -3.54
C VAL A 187 -10.80 20.47 -2.27
N ILE A 188 -11.72 20.53 -1.30
CA ILE A 188 -11.48 21.21 -0.02
C ILE A 188 -10.29 20.57 0.70
N ALA A 189 -10.22 19.23 0.77
CA ALA A 189 -9.12 18.53 1.42
C ALA A 189 -7.78 18.82 0.72
N THR A 190 -7.74 18.80 -0.61
CA THR A 190 -6.55 19.13 -1.39
C THR A 190 -6.12 20.57 -1.18
N VAL A 191 -7.04 21.54 -1.27
CA VAL A 191 -6.73 22.96 -1.07
C VAL A 191 -6.27 23.22 0.37
N ALA A 192 -6.96 22.67 1.37
CA ALA A 192 -6.56 22.82 2.77
C ALA A 192 -5.16 22.22 3.02
N THR A 193 -4.90 21.03 2.51
CA THR A 193 -3.59 20.37 2.61
C THR A 193 -2.49 21.21 1.96
N LEU A 194 -2.76 21.73 0.75
CA LEU A 194 -1.82 22.59 0.04
C LEU A 194 -1.55 23.89 0.79
N MET A 195 -2.59 24.53 1.34
CA MET A 195 -2.43 25.75 2.14
C MET A 195 -1.62 25.51 3.41
N ILE A 196 -1.83 24.37 4.09
CA ILE A 196 -1.03 23.97 5.25
C ILE A 196 0.43 23.77 4.84
N ALA A 197 0.68 23.03 3.75
CA ALA A 197 2.02 22.80 3.24
C ALA A 197 2.74 24.10 2.84
N LEU A 198 2.04 25.02 2.15
CA LEU A 198 2.55 26.34 1.76
C LEU A 198 2.85 27.22 2.98
N ASN A 199 2.12 27.04 4.09
CA ASN A 199 2.38 27.72 5.36
C ASN A 199 3.45 26.99 6.21
N GLY A 200 4.36 26.25 5.57
CA GLY A 200 5.42 25.50 6.25
C GLY A 200 4.90 24.36 7.14
N GLY A 201 3.72 23.82 6.84
CA GLY A 201 3.11 22.71 7.56
C GLY A 201 2.37 23.07 8.85
N ARG A 202 2.15 24.36 9.12
CA ARG A 202 1.60 24.85 10.41
C ARG A 202 0.17 25.35 10.28
N VAL A 203 -0.61 25.15 11.34
CA VAL A 203 -1.94 25.77 11.52
C VAL A 203 -1.96 26.45 12.88
N GLY A 204 -1.90 27.79 12.87
CA GLY A 204 -1.70 28.55 14.11
C GLY A 204 -0.36 28.20 14.76
N SER A 205 -0.38 27.78 16.02
CA SER A 205 0.83 27.36 16.76
C SER A 205 1.19 25.88 16.60
N THR A 206 0.31 25.06 16.02
CA THR A 206 0.55 23.62 15.87
C THR A 206 1.24 23.30 14.54
N SER A 207 2.26 22.44 14.59
CA SER A 207 2.84 21.83 13.40
C SER A 207 2.04 20.59 13.05
N LEU A 208 1.39 20.58 11.89
CA LEU A 208 0.62 19.43 11.38
C LEU A 208 1.42 18.62 10.36
N MET A 209 2.37 19.25 9.67
CA MET A 209 3.26 18.61 8.71
C MET A 209 4.67 19.08 8.99
N ASP A 210 5.59 18.13 9.14
CA ASP A 210 7.00 18.42 9.28
C ASP A 210 7.76 17.72 8.16
N ALA A 211 8.53 18.50 7.39
CA ALA A 211 9.33 17.99 6.29
C ALA A 211 10.76 17.60 6.72
N HIS A 212 11.10 17.74 8.01
CA HIS A 212 12.39 17.33 8.53
C HIS A 212 12.41 15.83 8.84
N PHE A 213 13.62 15.26 8.77
CA PHE A 213 13.85 13.89 9.24
C PHE A 213 13.82 13.85 10.76
N ASP A 214 13.03 12.93 11.30
CA ASP A 214 12.90 12.71 12.74
C ASP A 214 14.19 12.05 13.29
N ALA A 215 14.92 12.78 14.13
CA ALA A 215 16.14 12.28 14.78
C ALA A 215 15.87 11.10 15.74
N GLY A 216 14.63 10.86 16.14
CA GLY A 216 14.22 9.66 16.89
C GLY A 216 14.06 8.41 16.02
N ARG A 217 14.00 8.55 14.69
CA ARG A 217 13.85 7.44 13.73
C ARG A 217 15.06 7.23 12.84
N MET A 218 15.78 8.31 12.54
CA MET A 218 16.92 8.33 11.63
C MET A 218 18.14 8.95 12.30
N PRO A 219 19.37 8.56 11.90
CA PRO A 219 20.60 8.99 12.55
C PRO A 219 21.02 10.39 12.08
N VAL A 220 20.20 11.41 12.35
CA VAL A 220 20.36 12.75 11.77
C VAL A 220 21.69 13.40 12.14
N ASP A 221 22.06 13.34 13.42
CA ASP A 221 23.29 13.99 13.91
C ASP A 221 24.54 13.23 13.48
N ALA A 222 24.53 11.89 13.54
CA ALA A 222 25.64 11.06 13.12
C ALA A 222 25.96 11.25 11.62
N VAL A 223 24.93 11.30 10.78
CA VAL A 223 25.08 11.54 9.33
C VAL A 223 25.54 12.97 9.05
N SER A 224 25.07 13.94 9.84
CA SER A 224 25.54 15.32 9.73
C SER A 224 27.01 15.45 10.10
N PHE A 225 27.49 14.69 11.10
CA PHE A 225 28.91 14.58 11.44
C PHE A 225 29.72 13.96 10.30
N VAL A 226 29.28 12.82 9.74
CA VAL A 226 29.98 12.16 8.60
C VAL A 226 30.10 13.09 7.39
N ALA A 227 29.02 13.81 7.07
CA ALA A 227 29.02 14.77 5.96
C ALA A 227 30.03 15.93 6.15
N GLN A 228 30.35 16.28 7.40
CA GLN A 228 31.26 17.37 7.76
C GLN A 228 32.70 16.91 8.02
N SER A 229 32.90 15.65 8.45
CA SER A 229 34.21 15.13 8.85
C SER A 229 35.12 14.78 7.68
N GLY A 230 34.59 14.69 6.46
CA GLY A 230 35.35 14.33 5.26
C GLY A 230 35.73 12.84 5.22
N VAL A 231 35.07 11.99 6.01
CA VAL A 231 35.24 10.54 5.94
C VAL A 231 34.68 10.04 4.63
N HIS A 232 35.49 9.28 3.88
CA HIS A 232 35.11 8.68 2.61
C HIS A 232 35.02 7.16 2.72
N GLY A 233 34.14 6.57 1.92
CA GLY A 233 33.94 5.13 1.81
C GLY A 233 32.48 4.69 1.98
N PRO A 234 32.17 3.41 1.71
CA PRO A 234 30.83 2.87 1.82
C PRO A 234 30.32 2.87 3.26
N VAL A 235 29.07 3.28 3.45
CA VAL A 235 28.38 3.29 4.74
C VAL A 235 27.54 2.02 4.86
N LEU A 236 27.88 1.22 5.87
CA LEU A 236 27.06 0.09 6.31
C LEU A 236 26.03 0.56 7.34
N SER A 237 24.78 0.19 7.13
CA SER A 237 23.66 0.56 8.00
C SER A 237 22.55 -0.49 7.92
N PRO A 238 21.54 -0.41 8.81
CA PRO A 238 20.24 -0.96 8.52
C PRO A 238 19.70 -0.45 7.17
N ASP A 239 19.06 -1.33 6.43
CA ASP A 239 18.43 -1.12 5.12
C ASP A 239 17.39 0.01 5.13
N TYR A 240 16.57 0.09 6.18
CA TYR A 240 15.55 1.13 6.32
C TYR A 240 16.12 2.56 6.50
N TRP A 241 17.43 2.71 6.74
CA TRP A 241 18.12 4.00 6.68
C TRP A 241 18.70 4.32 5.30
N GLY A 242 18.76 3.35 4.38
CA GLY A 242 19.49 3.47 3.13
C GLY A 242 19.05 4.67 2.29
N GLY A 243 17.73 4.86 2.10
CA GLY A 243 17.21 6.02 1.35
C GLY A 243 17.58 7.37 1.98
N TYR A 244 17.59 7.46 3.31
CA TYR A 244 18.03 8.67 4.03
C TYR A 244 19.53 8.93 3.87
N LEU A 245 20.35 7.88 3.96
CA LEU A 245 21.79 7.97 3.78
C LEU A 245 22.16 8.36 2.36
N ILE A 246 21.51 7.75 1.35
CA ILE A 246 21.68 8.12 -0.06
C ILE A 246 21.36 9.60 -0.24
N TYR A 247 20.21 10.07 0.28
CA TYR A 247 19.81 11.47 0.17
C TYR A 247 20.83 12.46 0.77
N ARG A 248 21.45 12.11 1.91
CA ARG A 248 22.36 13.01 2.64
C ARG A 248 23.83 12.92 2.24
N LEU A 249 24.27 11.76 1.78
CA LEU A 249 25.70 11.46 1.63
C LEU A 249 26.12 11.20 0.17
N TYR A 250 25.21 10.79 -0.72
CA TYR A 250 25.55 10.59 -2.12
C TYR A 250 25.88 11.93 -2.82
N PRO A 251 26.89 11.99 -3.71
CA PRO A 251 27.78 10.90 -4.16
C PRO A 251 29.07 10.74 -3.33
N ARG A 252 29.24 11.47 -2.22
CA ARG A 252 30.50 11.48 -1.46
C ARG A 252 30.74 10.19 -0.68
N ASN A 253 29.68 9.56 -0.19
CA ASN A 253 29.72 8.24 0.40
C ASN A 253 28.64 7.38 -0.25
N GLU A 254 29.04 6.17 -0.63
CA GLU A 254 28.14 5.14 -1.12
C GLU A 254 27.46 4.45 0.06
N VAL A 255 26.30 3.85 -0.18
CA VAL A 255 25.56 3.10 0.84
C VAL A 255 25.53 1.64 0.42
N VAL A 256 25.89 0.75 1.35
CA VAL A 256 26.04 -0.68 1.05
C VAL A 256 24.70 -1.34 0.70
N ILE A 257 23.61 -0.91 1.34
CA ILE A 257 22.28 -1.48 1.17
C ILE A 257 21.17 -0.45 1.48
N ASP A 258 20.05 -0.54 0.76
CA ASP A 258 18.80 0.16 1.08
C ASP A 258 17.58 -0.78 1.03
N ASP A 259 16.39 -0.21 1.20
CA ASP A 259 15.11 -0.91 1.25
C ASP A 259 14.61 -1.45 -0.11
N ARG A 260 15.37 -1.26 -1.20
CA ARG A 260 15.07 -1.78 -2.55
C ARG A 260 15.69 -3.17 -2.72
N HIS A 261 15.28 -4.09 -1.87
CA HIS A 261 15.82 -5.45 -1.75
C HIS A 261 15.86 -6.22 -3.07
N ASP A 262 14.92 -5.96 -3.98
CA ASP A 262 14.79 -6.64 -5.26
C ASP A 262 16.00 -6.45 -6.20
N PHE A 263 16.78 -5.40 -6.02
CA PHE A 263 17.94 -5.12 -6.86
C PHE A 263 19.26 -5.75 -6.38
N TYR A 264 19.31 -6.21 -5.12
CA TYR A 264 20.52 -6.84 -4.55
C TYR A 264 20.55 -8.36 -4.71
N GLY A 265 19.37 -8.97 -4.87
CA GLY A 265 19.23 -10.42 -4.99
C GLY A 265 19.30 -11.16 -3.65
N GLU A 266 18.75 -12.38 -3.66
CA GLU A 266 18.63 -13.21 -2.45
C GLU A 266 19.98 -13.55 -1.78
N PRO A 267 21.06 -13.94 -2.50
CA PRO A 267 22.32 -14.32 -1.84
C PRO A 267 22.95 -13.19 -1.03
N PHE A 268 22.94 -11.97 -1.59
CA PHE A 268 23.45 -10.79 -0.90
C PHE A 268 22.63 -10.48 0.35
N LEU A 269 21.30 -10.46 0.21
CA LEU A 269 20.42 -10.15 1.32
C LEU A 269 20.47 -11.18 2.44
N ARG A 270 20.61 -12.46 2.10
CA ARG A 270 20.85 -13.52 3.08
C ARG A 270 22.13 -13.27 3.86
N SER A 271 23.23 -12.94 3.19
CA SER A 271 24.50 -12.62 3.86
C SER A 271 24.40 -11.37 4.72
N TYR A 272 23.70 -10.33 4.25
CA TYR A 272 23.41 -9.13 5.02
C TYR A 272 22.58 -9.44 6.28
N LEU A 273 21.52 -10.24 6.18
CA LEU A 273 20.69 -10.62 7.34
C LEU A 273 21.46 -11.47 8.36
N THR A 274 22.26 -12.44 7.90
CA THR A 274 23.18 -13.20 8.77
C THR A 274 24.12 -12.25 9.52
N MET A 275 24.60 -11.18 8.87
CA MET A 275 25.41 -10.15 9.51
C MET A 275 24.63 -9.32 10.53
N MET A 276 23.44 -8.85 10.17
CA MET A 276 22.58 -8.04 11.05
C MET A 276 22.13 -8.80 12.30
N HIS A 277 21.90 -10.11 12.19
CA HIS A 277 21.52 -10.98 13.29
C HIS A 277 22.70 -11.56 14.07
N VAL A 278 23.94 -11.28 13.63
CA VAL A 278 25.18 -11.81 14.25
C VAL A 278 25.16 -13.36 14.29
N GLU A 279 24.66 -13.97 13.22
CA GLU A 279 24.63 -15.41 13.05
C GLU A 279 26.04 -15.96 12.75
N PRO A 280 26.31 -17.26 12.97
CA PRO A 280 27.58 -17.87 12.59
C PRO A 280 27.93 -17.63 11.12
N GLY A 281 29.12 -17.10 10.84
CA GLY A 281 29.57 -16.74 9.49
C GLY A 281 29.26 -15.30 9.07
N TRP A 282 28.79 -14.44 10.00
CA TRP A 282 28.54 -13.01 9.72
C TRP A 282 29.74 -12.28 9.12
N GLU A 283 30.97 -12.69 9.44
CA GLU A 283 32.20 -12.08 8.92
C GLU A 283 32.33 -12.21 7.40
N ASP A 284 31.68 -13.21 6.79
CA ASP A 284 31.73 -13.45 5.35
C ASP A 284 31.05 -12.32 4.55
N PHE A 285 30.12 -11.59 5.16
CA PHE A 285 29.52 -10.41 4.54
C PHE A 285 30.56 -9.34 4.19
N PHE A 286 31.59 -9.16 5.02
CA PHE A 286 32.66 -8.18 4.75
C PHE A 286 33.59 -8.60 3.61
N LYS A 287 33.56 -9.87 3.20
CA LYS A 287 34.25 -10.32 1.98
C LYS A 287 33.45 -9.87 0.75
N TRP A 288 32.12 -10.00 0.80
CA TRP A 288 31.20 -9.52 -0.24
C TRP A 288 31.33 -8.01 -0.49
N VAL A 289 31.38 -7.21 0.57
CA VAL A 289 31.49 -5.74 0.44
C VAL A 289 32.86 -5.31 -0.08
N ARG A 290 33.94 -6.06 0.22
CA ARG A 290 35.31 -5.72 -0.18
C ARG A 290 35.65 -6.11 -1.62
N ASP A 291 35.03 -7.15 -2.16
CA ASP A 291 35.26 -7.62 -3.54
C ASP A 291 33.94 -7.85 -4.29
N PRO A 292 33.33 -6.80 -4.84
CA PRO A 292 32.07 -6.90 -5.58
C PRO A 292 32.18 -7.68 -6.89
N GLN A 293 33.37 -7.76 -7.50
CA GLN A 293 33.56 -8.34 -8.84
C GLN A 293 33.56 -9.86 -8.86
N GLN A 294 33.83 -10.53 -7.73
CA GLN A 294 33.78 -11.99 -7.66
C GLN A 294 32.35 -12.55 -7.55
N ASN A 295 31.36 -11.71 -7.27
CA ASN A 295 29.99 -12.15 -7.01
C ASN A 295 29.02 -11.61 -8.07
N THR A 296 28.89 -12.40 -9.14
CA THR A 296 28.02 -12.16 -10.30
C THR A 296 26.56 -11.93 -9.85
N GLY A 297 26.15 -10.67 -9.71
CA GLY A 297 24.80 -10.29 -9.34
C GLY A 297 24.69 -8.89 -8.74
N VAL A 298 25.75 -8.37 -8.13
CA VAL A 298 25.71 -7.10 -7.37
C VAL A 298 26.36 -5.91 -8.09
N GLU A 299 27.11 -6.15 -9.18
CA GLU A 299 27.77 -5.09 -9.97
C GLU A 299 26.81 -4.00 -10.47
N ALA A 300 25.53 -4.30 -10.63
CA ALA A 300 24.54 -3.34 -11.13
C ALA A 300 23.94 -2.42 -10.07
N CYS A 301 24.04 -2.75 -8.77
CA CYS A 301 23.27 -2.07 -7.73
C CYS A 301 24.13 -1.29 -6.72
N LEU A 302 25.36 -1.72 -6.45
CA LEU A 302 26.28 -0.95 -5.61
C LEU A 302 26.80 0.34 -6.28
N PHE A 303 26.68 0.46 -7.61
CA PHE A 303 27.39 1.49 -8.39
C PHE A 303 26.50 2.29 -9.37
N ARG A 304 25.18 2.35 -9.15
CA ARG A 304 24.26 3.24 -9.90
C ARG A 304 23.32 4.03 -9.02
#